data_AF-A0A8K0KFQ8-F1
#
_entry.id   AF-A0A8K0KFQ8-F1
#
_cell.length_a   1.000
_cell.length_b   1.000
_cell.length_c   1.000
_cell.angle_alpha   90.00
_cell.angle_beta   90.00
_cell.angle_gamma   90.00
#
_symmetry.space_group_name_H-M   'P 1'
#
loop_
_entity.id
_entity.type
_entity.pdbx_description
1 polymer ?
#
loop_
_entity_poly.entity_id
_entity_poly.type
_entity_poly.pdbx_seq_one_letter_code
_entity_poly.pdbx_strand_id
1 'polypeptide(L)'
;MLKVLGRVSIDLSVDMAKVLESFLLNKISEFSLPFSAIRPAVDALYLMSRQVEGMPPSESSGFVPVWGVPLIHSCEQFITSAFHARPGNAASGKGNQGRKKNQSSPSIDEEALARYMLTFADVSLICPGVVKKMTIATIQTILFPKNSYIKDHQIPPSPKSCSVAVVVLGKLCLQDARLAARIVPSLGSLLQKPPLPHPPPSDKAWAPLRNNVI
;
A
#
# COMPACT_ATOMS: atom_id res chain seq x y z
N MET A 1 -11.48 4.30 18.85
CA MET A 1 -12.30 5.52 18.65
C MET A 1 -13.00 5.54 17.28
N LEU A 2 -12.30 5.45 16.14
CA LEU A 2 -12.96 5.46 14.80
C LEU A 2 -13.97 4.31 14.55
N LYS A 3 -13.71 3.10 15.07
CA LYS A 3 -14.68 2.00 15.05
C LYS A 3 -15.97 2.30 15.83
N VAL A 4 -15.88 3.14 16.86
CA VAL A 4 -17.03 3.60 17.64
C VAL A 4 -17.79 4.66 16.84
N LEU A 5 -17.07 5.55 16.17
CA LEU A 5 -17.66 6.57 15.29
C LEU A 5 -18.54 5.96 14.19
N GLY A 6 -18.10 4.88 13.54
CA GLY A 6 -18.91 4.17 12.53
C GLY A 6 -20.11 3.40 13.10
N ARG A 7 -20.15 3.13 14.41
CA ARG A 7 -21.33 2.52 15.07
C ARG A 7 -22.32 3.58 15.54
N VAL A 8 -21.79 4.69 16.06
CA VAL A 8 -22.58 5.83 16.52
C VAL A 8 -23.11 6.65 15.36
N SER A 9 -22.53 6.55 14.16
CA SER A 9 -23.00 7.28 12.98
C SER A 9 -24.48 7.04 12.69
N ILE A 10 -24.98 5.82 12.93
CA ILE A 10 -26.39 5.45 12.75
C ILE A 10 -27.34 6.36 13.56
N ASP A 11 -26.89 6.84 14.72
CA ASP A 11 -27.68 7.68 15.63
C ASP A 11 -27.47 9.19 15.38
N LEU A 12 -26.59 9.57 14.45
CA LEU A 12 -26.34 10.97 14.11
C LEU A 12 -27.45 11.53 13.23
N SER A 13 -27.68 12.84 13.32
CA SER A 13 -28.47 13.55 12.32
C SER A 13 -27.76 13.53 10.96
N VAL A 14 -28.52 13.57 9.87
CA VAL A 14 -27.98 13.59 8.49
C VAL A 14 -27.01 14.76 8.30
N ASP A 15 -27.28 15.92 8.87
CA ASP A 15 -26.40 17.10 8.76
C ASP A 15 -25.06 16.87 9.46
N MET A 16 -25.06 16.24 10.64
CA MET A 16 -23.82 15.90 11.34
C MET A 16 -23.04 14.81 10.60
N ALA A 17 -23.74 13.83 10.01
CA ALA A 17 -23.14 12.80 9.18
C ALA A 17 -22.44 13.41 7.95
N LYS A 18 -23.04 14.39 7.27
CA LYS A 18 -22.42 15.12 6.14
C LYS A 18 -21.14 15.86 6.53
N VAL A 19 -21.15 16.54 7.68
CA VAL A 19 -19.97 17.25 8.20
C VAL A 19 -18.83 16.28 8.51
N LEU A 20 -19.15 15.17 9.18
CA LEU A 20 -18.15 14.14 9.52
C LEU A 20 -17.65 13.39 8.29
N GLU A 21 -18.52 13.08 7.33
CA GLU A 21 -18.16 12.48 6.04
C GLU A 21 -17.13 13.35 5.33
N SER A 22 -17.42 14.64 5.18
CA SER A 22 -16.54 15.60 4.53
C SER A 22 -15.18 15.70 5.24
N PHE A 23 -15.19 15.79 6.58
CA PHE A 23 -13.97 15.84 7.38
C PHE A 23 -13.12 14.57 7.23
N LEU A 24 -13.75 13.40 7.28
CA LEU A 24 -13.07 12.12 7.22
C LEU A 24 -12.53 11.82 5.83
N LEU A 25 -13.31 12.16 4.78
CA LEU A 25 -12.86 12.08 3.40
C LEU A 25 -11.63 12.95 3.19
N ASN A 26 -11.62 14.19 3.70
CA ASN A 26 -10.46 15.06 3.59
C ASN A 26 -9.22 14.40 4.23
N LYS A 27 -9.34 13.88 5.45
CA LYS A 27 -8.22 13.20 6.14
C LYS A 27 -7.73 11.94 5.43
N ILE A 28 -8.62 11.16 4.83
CA ILE A 28 -8.24 9.99 4.03
C ILE A 28 -7.54 10.43 2.74
N SER A 29 -8.04 11.48 2.08
CA SER A 29 -7.49 12.00 0.82
C SER A 29 -6.13 12.71 0.99
N GLU A 30 -5.81 13.17 2.19
CA GLU A 30 -4.48 13.67 2.56
C GLU A 30 -3.45 12.53 2.74
N PHE A 31 -3.89 11.26 2.79
CA PHE A 31 -3.06 10.08 3.04
C PHE A 31 -2.18 10.20 4.30
N SER A 32 -2.65 10.93 5.30
CA SER A 32 -1.91 11.27 6.52
C SER A 32 -2.25 10.36 7.72
N LEU A 33 -3.26 9.49 7.56
CA LEU A 33 -3.71 8.60 8.62
C LEU A 33 -2.67 7.51 8.95
N PRO A 34 -2.51 7.14 10.24
CA PRO A 34 -1.69 5.98 10.61
C PRO A 34 -2.31 4.68 10.08
N PHE A 35 -1.49 3.67 9.79
CA PHE A 35 -1.93 2.41 9.16
C PHE A 35 -3.10 1.74 9.87
N SER A 36 -3.13 1.76 11.20
CA SER A 36 -4.19 1.17 12.02
C SER A 36 -5.54 1.91 11.92
N ALA A 37 -5.53 3.17 11.47
CA ALA A 37 -6.70 4.02 11.34
C ALA A 37 -7.29 4.03 9.92
N ILE A 38 -6.53 3.66 8.88
CA ILE A 38 -6.98 3.69 7.49
C ILE A 38 -8.26 2.88 7.31
N ARG A 39 -8.26 1.58 7.64
CA ARG A 39 -9.43 0.72 7.48
C ARG A 39 -10.65 1.21 8.27
N PRO A 40 -10.55 1.47 9.59
CA PRO A 40 -11.68 2.00 10.34
C PRO A 40 -12.21 3.34 9.82
N ALA A 41 -11.34 4.22 9.30
CA ALA A 41 -11.75 5.48 8.71
C ALA A 41 -12.53 5.25 7.40
N VAL A 42 -12.03 4.38 6.51
CA VAL A 42 -12.72 4.04 5.27
C VAL A 42 -14.07 3.37 5.54
N ASP A 43 -14.15 2.45 6.51
CA ASP A 43 -15.41 1.82 6.92
C ASP A 43 -16.41 2.84 7.48
N ALA A 44 -15.95 3.73 8.36
CA ALA A 44 -16.81 4.78 8.93
C ALA A 44 -17.28 5.76 7.85
N LEU A 45 -16.41 6.16 6.93
CA LEU A 45 -16.76 7.02 5.81
C LEU A 45 -17.84 6.38 4.93
N TYR A 46 -17.68 5.10 4.59
CA TYR A 46 -18.67 4.35 3.81
C TYR A 46 -20.05 4.32 4.48
N LEU A 47 -20.09 4.07 5.80
CA LEU A 47 -21.35 4.06 6.55
C LEU A 47 -22.03 5.43 6.61
N MET A 48 -21.25 6.50 6.79
CA MET A 48 -21.78 7.88 6.75
C MET A 48 -22.32 8.22 5.37
N SER A 49 -21.59 7.90 4.29
CA SER A 49 -22.06 8.15 2.93
C SER A 49 -23.40 7.45 2.64
N ARG A 50 -23.58 6.21 3.13
CA ARG A 50 -24.86 5.51 3.00
C ARG A 50 -26.00 6.26 3.70
N GLN A 51 -25.77 6.70 4.93
CA GLN A 51 -26.76 7.44 5.71
C GLN A 51 -27.11 8.79 5.06
N VAL A 52 -26.11 9.48 4.52
CA VAL A 52 -26.29 10.76 3.81
C VAL A 52 -27.12 10.59 2.55
N GLU A 53 -26.93 9.49 1.82
CA GLU A 53 -27.69 9.11 0.63
C GLU A 53 -29.06 8.47 0.98
N GLY A 54 -29.43 8.38 2.26
CA GLY A 54 -30.69 7.79 2.71
C GLY A 54 -30.80 6.28 2.50
N MET A 55 -29.67 5.59 2.29
CA MET A 55 -29.64 4.16 2.05
C MET A 55 -29.86 3.38 3.36
N PRO A 56 -30.87 2.49 3.44
CA PRO A 56 -31.15 1.72 4.64
C PRO A 56 -30.04 0.70 4.91
N PRO A 57 -29.72 0.37 6.18
CA PRO A 57 -28.64 -0.55 6.52
C PRO A 57 -28.74 -1.93 5.83
N SER A 58 -29.96 -2.39 5.59
CA SER A 58 -30.32 -3.69 4.99
C SER A 58 -30.03 -3.83 3.50
N GLU A 59 -29.94 -2.72 2.75
CA GLU A 59 -29.64 -2.75 1.31
C GLU A 59 -28.13 -2.66 1.08
N SER A 60 -27.46 -3.80 1.19
CA SER A 60 -25.99 -3.89 1.08
C SER A 60 -25.48 -4.01 -0.35
N SER A 61 -26.33 -4.37 -1.32
CA SER A 61 -25.87 -4.72 -2.65
C SER A 61 -25.75 -3.51 -3.58
N GLY A 62 -24.50 -3.14 -3.89
CA GLY A 62 -24.20 -2.30 -5.05
C GLY A 62 -24.06 -0.80 -4.80
N PHE A 63 -24.14 -0.33 -3.55
CA PHE A 63 -23.83 1.07 -3.24
C PHE A 63 -22.33 1.33 -3.46
N VAL A 64 -22.02 2.28 -4.34
CA VAL A 64 -20.66 2.75 -4.60
C VAL A 64 -20.62 4.25 -4.30
N PRO A 65 -19.87 4.70 -3.28
CA PRO A 65 -19.83 6.10 -2.93
C PRO A 65 -19.09 6.92 -4.00
N VAL A 66 -19.59 8.13 -4.27
CA VAL A 66 -19.05 9.05 -5.30
C VAL A 66 -17.57 9.40 -5.09
N TRP A 67 -17.09 9.38 -3.85
CA TRP A 67 -15.70 9.66 -3.50
C TRP A 67 -14.74 8.50 -3.77
N GLY A 68 -15.24 7.28 -3.94
CA GLY A 68 -14.42 6.07 -4.03
C GLY A 68 -13.54 6.02 -5.28
N VAL A 69 -14.13 6.32 -6.44
CA VAL A 69 -13.42 6.28 -7.74
C VAL A 69 -12.30 7.32 -7.82
N PRO A 70 -12.52 8.61 -7.49
CA PRO A 70 -11.43 9.60 -7.45
C PRO A 70 -10.29 9.20 -6.51
N LEU A 71 -10.61 8.66 -5.33
CA LEU A 71 -9.61 8.27 -4.35
C LEU A 71 -8.76 7.07 -4.83
N ILE A 72 -9.40 6.07 -5.46
CA ILE A 72 -8.69 4.98 -6.13
C ILE A 72 -7.75 5.55 -7.18
N HIS A 73 -8.23 6.46 -8.03
CA HIS A 73 -7.43 7.04 -9.10
C HIS A 73 -6.18 7.75 -8.57
N SER A 74 -6.31 8.57 -7.53
CA SER A 74 -5.17 9.23 -6.87
C SER A 74 -4.15 8.21 -6.35
N CYS A 75 -4.62 7.09 -5.79
CA CYS A 75 -3.72 6.03 -5.36
C CYS A 75 -3.02 5.33 -6.51
N GLU A 76 -3.74 5.00 -7.58
CA GLU A 76 -3.15 4.36 -8.77
C GLU A 76 -2.06 5.22 -9.39
N GLN A 77 -2.30 6.54 -9.50
CA GLN A 77 -1.32 7.48 -10.01
C GLN A 77 -0.06 7.50 -9.14
N PHE A 78 -0.19 7.58 -7.82
CA PHE A 78 0.94 7.59 -6.91
C PHE A 78 1.72 6.28 -6.91
N ILE A 79 1.03 5.14 -6.84
CA ILE A 79 1.68 3.81 -6.87
C ILE A 79 2.42 3.64 -8.20
N THR A 80 1.79 3.98 -9.32
CA THR A 80 2.42 3.86 -10.63
C THR A 80 3.63 4.79 -10.74
N SER A 81 3.52 6.05 -10.31
CA SER A 81 4.63 7.01 -10.39
C SER A 81 5.79 6.61 -9.47
N ALA A 82 5.52 6.08 -8.28
CA ALA A 82 6.55 5.57 -7.38
C ALA A 82 7.39 4.46 -8.05
N PHE A 83 6.75 3.51 -8.74
CA PHE A 83 7.49 2.41 -9.39
C PHE A 83 8.00 2.72 -10.81
N HIS A 84 7.49 3.76 -11.46
CA HIS A 84 7.94 4.21 -12.79
C HIS A 84 8.80 5.48 -12.75
N ALA A 85 9.14 5.98 -11.56
CA ALA A 85 10.02 7.13 -11.38
C ALA A 85 11.40 6.82 -11.98
N ARG A 86 11.60 7.27 -13.21
CA ARG A 86 12.78 7.07 -14.04
C ARG A 86 14.02 7.68 -13.35
N PRO A 87 15.09 6.91 -13.07
CA PRO A 87 16.40 7.50 -12.85
C PRO A 87 16.96 7.92 -14.22
N GLY A 88 16.57 9.10 -14.71
CA GLY A 88 17.08 9.56 -16.01
C GLY A 88 16.29 10.64 -16.72
N ASN A 89 16.15 11.81 -16.08
CA ASN A 89 16.08 13.08 -16.79
C ASN A 89 17.29 13.95 -16.39
N ALA A 90 18.50 13.39 -16.51
CA ALA A 90 19.64 14.22 -16.89
C ALA A 90 19.55 14.33 -18.41
N ALA A 91 19.05 15.47 -18.88
CA ALA A 91 19.10 15.81 -20.29
C ALA A 91 20.55 15.60 -20.79
N SER A 92 20.66 14.91 -21.92
CA SER A 92 21.87 14.80 -22.70
C SER A 92 22.25 16.20 -23.21
N GLY A 93 22.96 16.94 -22.38
CA GLY A 93 23.81 18.05 -22.79
C GLY A 93 25.23 17.51 -22.84
N LYS A 94 25.78 17.33 -24.04
CA LYS A 94 27.19 17.02 -24.26
C LYS A 94 28.04 18.03 -23.48
N GLY A 95 28.88 17.57 -22.56
CA GLY A 95 29.83 18.43 -21.87
C GLY A 95 30.53 17.75 -20.69
N ASN A 96 31.71 17.17 -20.98
CA ASN A 96 32.90 17.01 -20.15
C ASN A 96 32.84 16.93 -18.60
N GLN A 97 33.72 16.03 -18.13
CA GLN A 97 34.45 15.98 -16.86
C GLN A 97 33.82 15.26 -15.66
N GLY A 98 34.65 14.36 -15.12
CA GLY A 98 34.36 13.51 -13.98
C GLY A 98 34.22 14.27 -12.68
N ARG A 99 33.36 13.74 -11.81
CA ARG A 99 33.61 13.58 -10.37
C ARG A 99 32.43 12.82 -9.78
N LYS A 100 32.75 11.81 -8.97
CA LYS A 100 31.85 11.14 -8.03
C LYS A 100 30.91 12.16 -7.38
N LYS A 101 29.60 11.98 -7.57
CA LYS A 101 28.59 12.49 -6.66
C LYS A 101 27.50 11.43 -6.61
N ASN A 102 27.29 10.87 -5.42
CA ASN A 102 26.18 9.98 -5.12
C ASN A 102 24.89 10.68 -5.58
N GLN A 103 24.39 10.32 -6.78
CA GLN A 103 23.05 10.67 -7.17
C GLN A 103 22.13 9.78 -6.33
N SER A 104 21.79 10.26 -5.14
CA SER A 104 20.65 9.76 -4.41
C SER A 104 19.45 9.95 -5.32
N SER A 105 19.03 8.88 -6.00
CA SER A 105 17.70 8.78 -6.58
C SER A 105 16.70 9.33 -5.57
N PRO A 106 15.68 10.10 -5.98
CA PRO A 106 14.65 10.57 -5.05
C PRO A 106 14.11 9.35 -4.31
N SER A 107 14.45 9.26 -3.02
CA SER A 107 14.03 8.13 -2.19
C SER A 107 12.53 8.28 -2.02
N ILE A 108 11.76 7.36 -2.61
CA ILE A 108 10.33 7.30 -2.40
C ILE A 108 10.10 7.14 -0.89
N ASP A 109 9.23 7.97 -0.33
CA ASP A 109 8.81 7.78 1.05
C ASP A 109 8.02 6.47 1.15
N GLU A 110 8.68 5.43 1.68
CA GLU A 110 8.09 4.09 1.85
C GLU A 110 6.86 4.11 2.76
N GLU A 111 6.83 5.02 3.73
CA GLU A 111 5.69 5.17 4.64
C GLU A 111 4.49 5.74 3.86
N ALA A 112 4.71 6.79 3.06
CA ALA A 112 3.67 7.31 2.18
C ALA A 112 3.18 6.23 1.21
N LEU A 113 4.07 5.54 0.51
CA LEU A 113 3.72 4.46 -0.41
C LEU A 113 2.85 3.39 0.26
N ALA A 114 3.22 2.96 1.48
CA ALA A 114 2.43 2.02 2.24
C ALA A 114 1.03 2.55 2.56
N ARG A 115 0.87 3.84 2.92
CA ARG A 115 -0.45 4.45 3.18
C ARG A 115 -1.30 4.47 1.92
N TYR A 116 -0.73 4.91 0.79
CA TYR A 116 -1.43 4.90 -0.50
C TYR A 116 -1.88 3.50 -0.91
N MET A 117 -1.00 2.50 -0.78
CA MET A 117 -1.30 1.10 -1.09
C MET A 117 -2.42 0.53 -0.19
N LEU A 118 -2.38 0.81 1.11
CA LEU A 118 -3.40 0.33 2.05
C LEU A 118 -4.76 1.02 1.81
N THR A 119 -4.76 2.35 1.63
CA THR A 119 -5.98 3.11 1.29
C THR A 119 -6.58 2.60 0.00
N PHE A 120 -5.77 2.43 -1.05
CA PHE A 120 -6.19 1.84 -2.32
C PHE A 120 -6.89 0.50 -2.15
N ALA A 121 -6.29 -0.41 -1.39
CA ALA A 121 -6.87 -1.72 -1.17
C ALA A 121 -8.19 -1.66 -0.40
N ASP A 122 -8.29 -0.81 0.63
CA ASP A 122 -9.51 -0.68 1.42
C ASP A 122 -10.66 -0.03 0.65
N VAL A 123 -10.38 0.99 -0.15
CA VAL A 123 -11.39 1.65 -0.99
C VAL A 123 -11.79 0.75 -2.15
N SER A 124 -10.86 -0.03 -2.71
CA SER A 124 -11.17 -0.98 -3.78
C SER A 124 -12.24 -1.99 -3.35
N LEU A 125 -12.18 -2.50 -2.11
CA LEU A 125 -13.18 -3.42 -1.55
C LEU A 125 -14.61 -2.88 -1.59
N ILE A 126 -14.76 -1.55 -1.47
CA ILE A 126 -16.04 -0.85 -1.53
C ILE A 126 -16.47 -0.56 -2.98
N CYS A 127 -15.50 -0.36 -3.88
CA CYS A 127 -15.73 0.01 -5.28
C CYS A 127 -15.25 -1.12 -6.22
N PRO A 128 -15.93 -2.28 -6.27
CA PRO A 128 -15.50 -3.40 -7.09
C PRO A 128 -15.50 -3.04 -8.58
N GLY A 129 -14.55 -3.60 -9.33
CA GLY A 129 -14.47 -3.43 -10.79
C GLY A 129 -13.83 -2.12 -11.28
N VAL A 130 -13.49 -1.19 -10.39
CA VAL A 130 -12.89 0.11 -10.76
C VAL A 130 -11.36 0.04 -10.92
N VAL A 131 -10.72 -0.95 -10.28
CA VAL A 131 -9.27 -1.08 -10.24
C VAL A 131 -8.67 -1.46 -11.61
N LYS A 132 -7.66 -0.72 -12.06
CA LYS A 132 -6.95 -1.02 -13.31
C LYS A 132 -6.03 -2.23 -13.17
N LYS A 133 -6.07 -3.09 -14.19
CA LYS A 133 -5.17 -4.27 -14.30
C LYS A 133 -3.69 -3.88 -14.22
N MET A 134 -3.31 -2.71 -14.74
CA MET A 134 -1.93 -2.22 -14.69
C MET A 134 -1.48 -1.98 -13.24
N THR A 135 -2.31 -1.37 -12.40
CA THR A 135 -1.99 -1.14 -10.97
C THR A 135 -1.74 -2.46 -10.25
N ILE A 136 -2.58 -3.47 -10.52
CA ILE A 136 -2.42 -4.82 -9.97
C ILE A 136 -1.07 -5.42 -10.40
N ALA A 137 -0.72 -5.30 -11.69
CA ALA A 137 0.56 -5.78 -12.21
C ALA A 137 1.75 -5.05 -11.56
N THR A 138 1.69 -3.72 -11.39
CA THR A 138 2.71 -2.94 -10.68
C THR A 138 2.91 -3.43 -9.25
N ILE A 139 1.83 -3.74 -8.54
CA ILE A 139 1.94 -4.27 -7.17
C ILE A 139 2.52 -5.69 -7.17
N GLN A 140 2.21 -6.51 -8.18
CA GLN A 140 2.82 -7.84 -8.34
C GLN A 140 4.33 -7.77 -8.58
N THR A 141 4.84 -6.76 -9.29
CA THR A 141 6.29 -6.65 -9.54
C THR A 141 7.09 -6.40 -8.26
N ILE A 142 6.47 -5.83 -7.23
CA ILE A 142 7.05 -5.69 -5.88
C ILE A 142 7.40 -7.07 -5.29
N LEU A 143 6.53 -8.06 -5.48
CA LEU A 143 6.73 -9.41 -4.91
C LEU A 143 7.51 -10.34 -5.85
N PHE A 144 7.32 -10.18 -7.15
CA PHE A 144 7.82 -11.08 -8.18
C PHE A 144 8.62 -10.32 -9.26
N PRO A 145 9.73 -9.65 -8.91
CA PRO A 145 10.48 -8.82 -9.85
C PRO A 145 11.01 -9.59 -11.07
N LYS A 146 11.26 -10.90 -10.90
CA LYS A 146 11.76 -11.81 -11.96
C LYS A 146 10.75 -12.08 -13.09
N ASN A 147 9.46 -11.84 -12.86
CA ASN A 147 8.40 -12.02 -13.86
C ASN A 147 8.06 -10.71 -14.59
N SER A 148 8.73 -9.61 -14.27
CA SER A 148 8.48 -8.32 -14.91
C SER A 148 9.42 -8.12 -16.11
N TYR A 149 8.86 -7.66 -17.24
CA TYR A 149 9.62 -7.22 -18.41
C TYR A 149 10.41 -5.92 -18.14
N ILE A 150 10.29 -5.35 -16.94
CA ILE A 150 10.90 -4.08 -16.53
C ILE A 150 12.20 -4.40 -15.78
N LYS A 151 13.22 -4.82 -16.54
CA LYS A 151 14.46 -5.37 -15.97
C LYS A 151 15.45 -4.34 -15.40
N ASP A 152 15.33 -3.05 -15.71
CA ASP A 152 16.53 -2.20 -15.58
C ASP A 152 16.48 -1.07 -14.54
N HIS A 153 15.34 -0.69 -13.94
CA HIS A 153 15.29 0.55 -13.14
C HIS A 153 14.45 0.53 -11.86
N GLN A 154 14.14 -0.64 -11.29
CA GLN A 154 13.38 -0.70 -10.03
C GLN A 154 14.31 -0.75 -8.82
N ILE A 155 14.10 0.19 -7.88
CA ILE A 155 14.67 0.12 -6.53
C ILE A 155 14.24 -1.24 -5.93
N PRO A 156 15.16 -2.03 -5.35
CA PRO A 156 14.79 -3.31 -4.76
C PRO A 156 13.71 -3.08 -3.69
N PRO A 157 12.59 -3.83 -3.73
CA PRO A 157 11.48 -3.59 -2.83
C PRO A 157 11.89 -3.90 -1.39
N SER A 158 11.62 -2.97 -0.48
CA SER A 158 11.89 -3.16 0.94
C SER A 158 10.98 -4.25 1.55
N PRO A 159 11.38 -4.89 2.66
CA PRO A 159 10.52 -5.88 3.34
C PRO A 159 9.14 -5.33 3.70
N LYS A 160 9.06 -4.03 4.01
CA LYS A 160 7.81 -3.32 4.30
C LYS A 160 6.94 -3.17 3.06
N SER A 161 7.51 -2.74 1.94
CA SER A 161 6.76 -2.64 0.67
C SER A 161 6.23 -4.00 0.22
N CYS A 162 7.02 -5.08 0.42
CA CYS A 162 6.60 -6.45 0.16
C CYS A 162 5.44 -6.87 1.08
N SER A 163 5.52 -6.64 2.39
CA SER A 163 4.45 -7.04 3.31
C SER A 163 3.14 -6.31 3.00
N VAL A 164 3.20 -5.02 2.69
CA VAL A 164 2.04 -4.24 2.26
C VAL A 164 1.50 -4.76 0.92
N ALA A 165 2.35 -5.04 -0.06
CA ALA A 165 1.94 -5.61 -1.35
C ALA A 165 1.19 -6.94 -1.19
N VAL A 166 1.63 -7.82 -0.29
CA VAL A 166 0.90 -9.05 0.04
C VAL A 166 -0.50 -8.74 0.56
N VAL A 167 -0.62 -7.81 1.51
CA VAL A 167 -1.93 -7.41 2.07
C VAL A 167 -2.84 -6.84 0.99
N VAL A 168 -2.32 -5.96 0.14
CA VAL A 168 -3.10 -5.34 -0.95
C VAL A 168 -3.58 -6.38 -1.95
N LEU A 169 -2.69 -7.24 -2.44
CA LEU A 169 -3.08 -8.29 -3.39
C LEU A 169 -4.08 -9.27 -2.75
N GLY A 170 -3.91 -9.60 -1.47
CA GLY A 170 -4.87 -10.42 -0.73
C GLY A 170 -6.26 -9.81 -0.72
N LYS A 171 -6.38 -8.51 -0.43
CA LYS A 171 -7.68 -7.78 -0.46
C LYS A 171 -8.28 -7.75 -1.86
N LEU A 172 -7.49 -7.49 -2.90
CA LEU A 172 -7.96 -7.50 -4.28
C LEU A 172 -8.46 -8.89 -4.71
N CYS A 173 -7.83 -9.97 -4.23
CA CYS A 173 -8.27 -11.33 -4.50
C CYS A 173 -9.66 -11.65 -3.91
N LEU A 174 -10.08 -10.96 -2.85
CA LEU A 174 -11.43 -11.09 -2.31
C LEU A 174 -12.51 -10.59 -3.28
N GLN A 175 -12.14 -9.76 -4.25
CA GLN A 175 -13.07 -9.16 -5.22
C GLN A 175 -13.16 -9.94 -6.53
N ASP A 176 -12.11 -10.67 -6.91
CA ASP A 176 -12.00 -11.37 -8.17
C ASP A 176 -11.40 -12.76 -7.97
N ALA A 177 -12.26 -13.79 -8.04
CA ALA A 177 -11.85 -15.18 -7.92
C ALA A 177 -10.83 -15.60 -8.99
N ARG A 178 -10.87 -15.00 -10.19
CA ARG A 178 -9.88 -15.26 -11.25
C ARG A 178 -8.53 -14.65 -10.90
N LEU A 179 -8.52 -13.48 -10.26
CA LEU A 179 -7.29 -12.90 -9.72
C LEU A 179 -6.72 -13.79 -8.62
N ALA A 180 -7.56 -14.24 -7.69
CA ALA A 180 -7.18 -15.13 -6.60
C ALA A 180 -6.51 -16.42 -7.10
N ALA A 181 -7.09 -17.08 -8.11
CA ALA A 181 -6.56 -18.30 -8.70
C ALA A 181 -5.12 -18.13 -9.25
N ARG A 182 -4.74 -16.93 -9.69
CA ARG A 182 -3.39 -16.64 -10.19
C ARG A 182 -2.41 -16.20 -9.10
N ILE A 183 -2.90 -15.40 -8.14
CA ILE A 183 -2.05 -14.77 -7.13
C ILE A 183 -1.75 -15.71 -5.96
N VAL A 184 -2.74 -16.45 -5.47
CA VAL A 184 -2.60 -17.29 -4.28
C VAL A 184 -1.46 -18.33 -4.43
N PRO A 185 -1.31 -19.06 -5.55
CA PRO A 185 -0.17 -19.96 -5.74
C PRO A 185 1.17 -19.24 -5.69
N SER A 186 1.24 -18.04 -6.28
CA SER A 186 2.46 -17.21 -6.28
C SER A 186 2.83 -16.78 -4.86
N LEU A 187 1.85 -16.38 -4.05
CA LEU A 187 2.06 -16.08 -2.62
C LEU A 187 2.50 -17.31 -1.83
N GLY A 188 1.92 -18.48 -2.11
CA GLY A 188 2.34 -19.75 -1.50
C GLY A 188 3.82 -20.07 -1.75
N SER A 189 4.33 -19.79 -2.95
CA SER A 189 5.76 -19.98 -3.28
C SER A 189 6.69 -19.09 -2.46
N LEU A 190 6.23 -17.92 -1.98
CA LEU A 190 7.04 -17.04 -1.12
C LEU A 190 7.30 -17.68 0.25
N LEU A 191 6.37 -18.51 0.73
CA LEU A 191 6.48 -19.21 2.01
C LEU A 191 7.41 -20.43 1.96
N GLN A 192 7.67 -20.96 0.77
CA GLN A 192 8.54 -22.12 0.56
C GLN A 192 10.03 -21.76 0.46
N LYS A 193 10.39 -20.47 0.50
CA LYS A 193 11.80 -20.06 0.55
C LYS A 193 12.39 -20.48 1.90
N PRO A 194 13.47 -21.29 1.92
CA PRO A 194 14.12 -21.64 3.17
C PRO A 194 14.59 -20.36 3.88
N PRO A 195 14.57 -20.33 5.23
CA PRO A 195 15.16 -19.22 5.97
C PRO A 195 16.59 -19.00 5.47
N LEU A 196 16.99 -17.74 5.29
CA LEU A 196 18.36 -17.39 4.91
C LEU A 196 19.32 -18.13 5.85
N PRO A 197 20.38 -18.78 5.34
CA PRO A 197 21.35 -19.43 6.21
C PRO A 197 21.85 -18.39 7.21
N HIS A 198 21.73 -18.70 8.49
CA HIS A 198 22.34 -17.89 9.54
C HIS A 198 23.81 -17.69 9.16
N PRO A 199 24.34 -16.45 9.21
CA PRO A 199 25.77 -16.27 9.08
C PRO A 199 26.43 -17.18 10.12
N PRO A 200 27.48 -17.95 9.75
CA PRO A 200 28.17 -18.78 10.72
C PRO A 200 28.57 -17.90 11.91
N PRO A 201 28.44 -18.39 13.16
CA PRO A 201 28.92 -17.65 14.30
C PRO A 201 30.36 -17.25 14.02
N SER A 202 30.65 -15.95 14.04
CA SER A 202 32.01 -15.49 13.86
C SER A 202 32.82 -16.06 15.02
N ASP A 203 33.83 -16.87 14.72
CA ASP A 203 34.78 -17.49 15.67
C ASP A 203 35.59 -16.46 16.51
N LYS A 204 35.18 -15.19 16.53
CA LYS A 204 35.81 -14.12 17.31
C LYS A 204 35.09 -13.79 18.62
N ALA A 205 33.97 -14.44 18.94
CA ALA A 205 33.20 -14.14 20.15
C ALA A 205 33.66 -14.89 21.43
N TRP A 206 34.63 -15.81 21.32
CA TRP A 206 35.16 -16.55 22.48
C TRP A 206 36.68 -16.49 22.54
N ALA A 207 37.21 -15.30 22.84
CA ALA A 207 38.52 -15.21 23.47
C ALA A 207 38.33 -15.40 24.99
N PRO A 208 38.83 -16.48 25.61
CA PRO A 208 38.77 -16.62 27.06
C PRO A 208 39.69 -15.58 27.70
N LEU A 209 39.15 -14.79 28.62
CA LEU A 209 39.90 -13.93 29.54
C LEU A 209 40.85 -14.81 30.37
N ARG A 210 42.06 -15.06 29.84
CA ARG A 210 43.17 -15.58 30.64
C ARG A 210 44.00 -14.41 31.14
N ASN A 211 44.11 -14.37 32.46
CA ASN A 211 45.19 -13.85 33.29
C ASN A 211 45.49 -12.35 33.22
N ASN A 212 45.23 -11.67 34.34
CA ASN A 212 46.24 -10.83 34.99
C ASN A 212 46.01 -10.87 36.51
N VAL A 213 46.70 -11.81 37.16
CA VAL A 213 47.14 -11.69 38.54
C VAL A 213 48.63 -11.39 38.45
N ILE A 214 49.02 -10.15 38.77
CA ILE A 214 50.22 -9.80 39.54
C ILE A 214 49.82 -8.63 40.42
#